data_AF-A0A844U7U2-F1
#
_entry.id   AF-A0A844U7U2-F1
#
_cell.length_a   1.000
_cell.length_b   1.000
_cell.length_c   1.000
_cell.angle_alpha   90.00
_cell.angle_beta   90.00
_cell.angle_gamma   90.00
#
_symmetry.space_group_name_H-M   'P 1'
#
loop_
_entity.id
_entity.type
_entity.pdbx_description
1 polymer ?
#
loop_
_entity_poly.entity_id
_entity_poly.type
_entity_poly.pdbx_seq_one_letter_code
_entity_poly.pdbx_strand_id
1 'polypeptide(L)'
;MINRILNWYRKRFWSCNKYAQYLGVKVGKNSLLSTKYFGSEPYLIEIGDDVRVTADVKFFCHGAARVFRKENPNFDFFGKIKIGDNVYIGNNALLMPGITIGNNVIVAAGSVITKSVPNDSIVGGNPAKVIGSVKELGLR
;
A
#
# COMPACT_ATOMS: atom_id res chain seq x y z
N MET A 1 -13.33 -26.79 2.61
CA MET A 1 -14.41 -26.19 1.77
C MET A 1 -15.05 -24.97 2.44
N ILE A 2 -15.45 -25.08 3.72
CA ILE A 2 -16.09 -24.00 4.51
C ILE A 2 -15.25 -22.70 4.56
N ASN A 3 -13.94 -22.79 4.81
CA ASN A 3 -13.07 -21.60 4.89
C ASN A 3 -13.01 -20.80 3.57
N ARG A 4 -13.14 -21.45 2.41
CA ARG A 4 -13.19 -20.75 1.11
C ARG A 4 -14.48 -19.94 0.97
N ILE A 5 -15.61 -20.51 1.37
CA ILE A 5 -16.92 -19.85 1.34
C ILE A 5 -16.93 -18.67 2.30
N LEU A 6 -16.42 -18.86 3.52
CA LEU A 6 -16.30 -17.79 4.52
C LEU A 6 -15.39 -16.66 4.03
N ASN A 7 -14.24 -16.97 3.44
CA ASN A 7 -13.34 -15.95 2.90
C ASN A 7 -13.95 -15.20 1.72
N TRP A 8 -14.67 -15.89 0.84
CA TRP A 8 -15.43 -15.24 -0.24
C TRP A 8 -16.49 -14.29 0.32
N TYR A 9 -17.27 -14.74 1.30
CA TYR A 9 -18.28 -13.93 1.97
C TYR A 9 -17.67 -12.68 2.62
N ARG A 10 -16.61 -12.84 3.43
CA ARG A 10 -15.88 -11.73 4.07
C ARG A 10 -15.39 -10.73 3.03
N LYS A 11 -14.74 -11.22 1.98
CA LYS A 11 -14.23 -10.38 0.89
C LYS A 11 -15.36 -9.63 0.17
N ARG A 12 -16.56 -10.21 0.04
CA ARG A 12 -17.69 -9.58 -0.64
C ARG A 12 -18.39 -8.53 0.21
N PHE A 13 -18.67 -8.84 1.47
CA PHE A 13 -19.62 -8.07 2.29
C PHE A 13 -18.98 -7.23 3.40
N TRP A 14 -17.75 -7.51 3.84
CA TRP A 14 -17.11 -6.67 4.85
C TRP A 14 -16.58 -5.37 4.25
N SER A 15 -16.59 -4.31 5.06
CA SER A 15 -15.88 -3.06 4.77
C SER A 15 -14.40 -3.33 4.53
N CYS A 16 -13.76 -2.54 3.67
CA CYS A 16 -12.35 -2.70 3.35
C CYS A 16 -11.45 -2.62 4.59
N ASN A 17 -11.70 -1.69 5.53
CA ASN A 17 -10.97 -1.59 6.80
C ASN A 17 -11.04 -2.87 7.63
N LYS A 18 -12.25 -3.35 7.92
CA LYS A 18 -12.46 -4.61 8.67
C LYS A 18 -11.81 -5.80 7.98
N TYR A 19 -11.89 -5.87 6.65
CA TYR A 19 -11.26 -6.92 5.87
C TYR A 19 -9.72 -6.85 5.92
N ALA A 20 -9.15 -5.65 5.82
CA ALA A 20 -7.70 -5.42 5.93
C ALA A 20 -7.17 -5.87 7.30
N GLN A 21 -7.82 -5.43 8.38
CA GLN A 21 -7.45 -5.80 9.75
C GLN A 21 -7.58 -7.31 9.99
N TYR A 22 -8.64 -7.94 9.47
CA TYR A 22 -8.80 -9.40 9.53
C TYR A 22 -7.67 -10.14 8.82
N LEU A 23 -7.15 -9.59 7.73
CA LEU A 23 -5.99 -10.14 7.03
C LEU A 23 -4.66 -9.89 7.76
N GLY A 24 -4.62 -9.03 8.78
CA GLY A 24 -3.43 -8.70 9.56
C GLY A 24 -2.80 -7.35 9.26
N VAL A 25 -3.39 -6.54 8.38
CA VAL A 25 -2.93 -5.16 8.13
C VAL A 25 -3.14 -4.33 9.40
N LYS A 26 -2.11 -3.61 9.84
CA LYS A 26 -2.26 -2.63 10.92
C LYS A 26 -2.76 -1.31 10.33
N VAL A 27 -3.87 -0.81 10.85
CA VAL A 27 -4.52 0.41 10.36
C VAL A 27 -4.77 1.34 11.53
N GLY A 28 -4.28 2.57 11.41
CA GLY A 28 -4.51 3.66 12.35
C GLY A 28 -5.95 4.18 12.37
N LYS A 29 -6.17 5.18 13.22
CA LYS A 29 -7.45 5.87 13.42
C LYS A 29 -7.80 6.73 12.22
N ASN A 30 -9.10 6.92 11.99
CA ASN A 30 -9.66 7.77 10.93
C ASN A 30 -9.21 7.45 9.48
N SER A 31 -8.49 6.36 9.29
CA SER A 31 -8.05 5.91 7.98
C SER A 31 -9.20 5.23 7.24
N LEU A 32 -9.41 5.58 5.97
CA LEU A 32 -10.41 4.94 5.10
C LEU A 32 -9.71 4.22 3.96
N LEU A 33 -10.02 2.94 3.84
CA LEU A 33 -9.54 2.09 2.75
C LEU A 33 -10.70 1.84 1.77
N SER A 34 -10.44 1.99 0.48
CA SER A 34 -11.37 1.66 -0.60
C SER A 34 -10.86 0.53 -1.48
N THR A 35 -9.85 -0.21 -1.01
CA THR A 35 -9.28 -1.39 -1.68
C THR A 35 -9.36 -2.64 -0.81
N LYS A 36 -9.33 -3.81 -1.47
CA LYS A 36 -9.20 -5.14 -0.82
C LYS A 36 -7.96 -5.90 -1.28
N TYR A 37 -7.02 -5.22 -1.96
CA TYR A 37 -5.81 -5.82 -2.55
C TYR A 37 -4.58 -5.57 -1.66
N PHE A 38 -4.38 -6.42 -0.66
CA PHE A 38 -3.30 -6.31 0.34
C PHE A 38 -2.14 -7.32 0.14
N GLY A 39 -1.98 -7.85 -1.09
CA GLY A 39 -0.94 -8.83 -1.39
C GLY A 39 -1.16 -10.19 -0.71
N SER A 40 -0.12 -11.03 -0.70
CA SER A 40 -0.10 -12.35 -0.05
C SER A 40 0.34 -12.29 1.43
N GLU A 41 1.09 -11.25 1.83
CA GLU A 41 1.60 -11.03 3.19
C GLU A 41 1.04 -9.73 3.81
N PRO A 42 -0.30 -9.60 3.95
CA PRO A 42 -0.95 -8.40 4.47
C PRO A 42 -0.47 -7.98 5.87
N TYR A 43 0.02 -8.93 6.67
CA TYR A 43 0.62 -8.68 8.00
C TYR A 43 1.92 -7.85 7.96
N LEU A 44 2.50 -7.63 6.77
CA LEU A 44 3.65 -6.75 6.54
C LEU A 44 3.26 -5.31 6.21
N ILE A 45 1.97 -4.98 6.22
CA ILE A 45 1.48 -3.64 5.88
C ILE A 45 1.10 -2.89 7.16
N GLU A 46 1.68 -1.71 7.33
CA GLU A 46 1.33 -0.77 8.41
C GLU A 46 0.86 0.55 7.80
N ILE A 47 -0.33 1.00 8.22
CA ILE A 47 -0.97 2.24 7.78
C ILE A 47 -1.20 3.09 9.03
N GLY A 48 -0.71 4.33 9.00
CA GLY A 48 -0.87 5.33 10.05
C GLY A 48 -2.30 5.87 10.20
N ASP A 49 -2.38 7.00 10.91
CA ASP A 49 -3.61 7.73 11.20
C ASP A 49 -3.98 8.69 10.05
N ASP A 50 -5.28 8.95 9.87
CA ASP A 50 -5.82 9.90 8.88
C ASP A 50 -5.40 9.59 7.42
N VAL A 51 -5.29 8.31 7.07
CA VAL A 51 -4.89 7.87 5.73
C VAL A 51 -6.09 7.58 4.85
N ARG A 52 -6.06 8.06 3.60
CA ARG A 52 -7.03 7.70 2.56
C ARG A 52 -6.35 6.86 1.49
N VAL A 53 -6.75 5.59 1.41
CA VAL A 53 -6.38 4.68 0.31
C VAL A 53 -7.57 4.52 -0.59
N THR A 54 -7.49 5.00 -1.83
CA THR A 54 -8.65 5.01 -2.71
C THR A 54 -8.79 3.70 -3.50
N ALA A 55 -9.67 3.69 -4.51
CA ALA A 55 -10.04 2.48 -5.23
C ALA A 55 -8.86 1.87 -6.01
N ASP A 56 -8.82 0.54 -6.05
CA ASP A 56 -7.86 -0.26 -6.83
C ASP A 56 -6.37 -0.01 -6.54
N VAL A 57 -6.04 0.60 -5.39
CA VAL A 57 -4.68 0.61 -4.87
C VAL A 57 -4.25 -0.81 -4.52
N LYS A 58 -3.03 -1.21 -4.92
CA LYS A 58 -2.49 -2.56 -4.70
C LYS A 58 -1.18 -2.51 -3.93
N PHE A 59 -1.10 -3.34 -2.90
CA PHE A 59 0.08 -3.51 -2.06
C PHE A 59 0.79 -4.81 -2.42
N PHE A 60 2.09 -4.74 -2.64
CA PHE A 60 2.94 -5.90 -2.91
C PHE A 60 4.01 -5.98 -1.84
N CYS A 61 3.96 -7.03 -1.01
CA CYS A 61 4.96 -7.25 0.06
C CYS A 61 5.98 -8.34 -0.28
N HIS A 62 5.81 -9.02 -1.41
CA HIS A 62 6.59 -10.17 -1.83
C HIS A 62 6.89 -10.08 -3.32
N GLY A 63 8.13 -10.38 -3.69
CA GLY A 63 8.55 -10.63 -5.06
C GLY A 63 9.48 -11.83 -5.15
N ALA A 64 9.12 -12.81 -5.98
CA ALA A 64 9.97 -13.95 -6.30
C ALA A 64 10.62 -13.78 -7.67
N ALA A 65 11.95 -13.76 -7.72
CA ALA A 65 12.69 -13.66 -8.97
C ALA A 65 13.39 -14.99 -9.28
N ARG A 66 12.75 -15.80 -10.16
CA ARG A 66 13.26 -17.11 -10.58
C ARG A 66 14.67 -17.04 -11.17
N VAL A 67 15.06 -15.89 -11.74
CA VAL A 67 16.40 -15.66 -12.28
C VAL A 67 17.51 -15.86 -11.24
N PHE A 68 17.26 -15.53 -9.96
CA PHE A 68 18.22 -15.73 -8.88
C PHE A 68 18.17 -17.13 -8.26
N ARG A 69 17.16 -17.95 -8.61
CA ARG A 69 16.99 -19.29 -8.02
C ARG A 69 17.99 -20.33 -8.50
N LYS A 70 18.75 -20.04 -9.55
CA LYS A 70 19.89 -20.88 -9.95
C LYS A 70 21.01 -20.85 -8.91
N GLU A 71 21.24 -19.68 -8.32
CA GLU A 71 22.30 -19.44 -7.34
C GLU A 71 21.80 -19.63 -5.91
N ASN A 72 20.57 -19.20 -5.64
CA ASN A 72 19.91 -19.37 -4.35
C ASN A 72 18.52 -20.01 -4.57
N PRO A 73 18.38 -21.34 -4.49
CA PRO A 73 17.13 -22.06 -4.77
C PRO A 73 15.92 -21.56 -3.96
N ASN A 74 16.17 -21.02 -2.77
CA ASN A 74 15.15 -20.48 -1.87
C ASN A 74 15.06 -18.95 -1.95
N PHE A 75 15.55 -18.33 -3.03
CA PHE A 75 15.48 -16.89 -3.20
C PHE A 75 14.03 -16.41 -3.20
N ASP A 76 13.76 -15.57 -2.22
CA ASP A 76 12.52 -14.89 -2.01
C ASP A 76 12.81 -13.51 -1.40
N PHE A 77 12.04 -12.49 -1.79
CA PHE A 77 12.22 -11.13 -1.29
C PHE A 77 10.91 -10.63 -0.70
N PHE A 78 10.97 -10.31 0.59
CA PHE A 78 9.87 -9.72 1.34
C PHE A 78 10.25 -8.31 1.77
N GLY A 79 9.29 -7.40 1.68
CA GLY A 79 9.50 -6.02 2.04
C GLY A 79 8.28 -5.45 2.73
N LYS A 80 8.48 -4.98 3.96
CA LYS A 80 7.44 -4.29 4.74
C LYS A 80 7.03 -2.99 4.06
N ILE A 81 5.73 -2.74 3.97
CA ILE A 81 5.21 -1.44 3.50
C ILE A 81 4.74 -0.66 4.73
N LYS A 82 5.29 0.54 4.89
CA LYS A 82 4.87 1.48 5.93
C LYS A 82 4.30 2.73 5.28
N ILE A 83 3.11 3.13 5.72
CA ILE A 83 2.49 4.41 5.38
C ILE A 83 2.40 5.21 6.67
N GLY A 84 2.96 6.42 6.65
CA GLY A 84 2.86 7.38 7.73
C GLY A 84 1.46 7.97 7.90
N ASP A 85 1.40 9.08 8.61
CA ASP A 85 0.14 9.75 8.97
C ASP A 85 -0.24 10.82 7.93
N ASN A 86 -1.54 11.09 7.81
CA ASN A 86 -2.09 12.10 6.90
C ASN A 86 -1.64 11.89 5.45
N VAL A 87 -1.89 10.70 4.92
CA VAL A 87 -1.48 10.31 3.55
C VAL A 87 -2.70 10.10 2.66
N TYR A 88 -2.65 10.65 1.45
CA TYR A 88 -3.62 10.36 0.39
C TYR A 88 -2.98 9.51 -0.71
N ILE A 89 -3.57 8.36 -1.01
CA ILE A 89 -3.13 7.46 -2.08
C ILE A 89 -4.21 7.37 -3.15
N GLY A 90 -3.95 7.97 -4.30
CA GLY A 90 -4.85 8.04 -5.43
C GLY A 90 -5.11 6.71 -6.14
N ASN A 91 -6.18 6.69 -6.94
CA ASN A 91 -6.73 5.47 -7.54
C ASN A 91 -5.67 4.72 -8.35
N ASN A 92 -5.71 3.39 -8.34
CA ASN A 92 -4.83 2.52 -9.12
C ASN A 92 -3.32 2.65 -8.82
N ALA A 93 -2.91 3.27 -7.72
CA ALA A 93 -1.51 3.29 -7.33
C ALA A 93 -0.99 1.89 -6.93
N LEU A 94 0.26 1.59 -7.24
CA LEU A 94 0.93 0.32 -6.93
C LEU A 94 2.08 0.58 -5.94
N LEU A 95 2.05 -0.08 -4.78
CA LEU A 95 3.08 0.05 -3.74
C LEU A 95 3.98 -1.18 -3.74
N MET A 96 5.26 -1.00 -4.04
CA MET A 96 6.25 -2.09 -4.13
C MET A 96 6.79 -2.50 -2.75
N PRO A 97 7.37 -3.70 -2.62
CA PRO A 97 7.84 -4.19 -1.33
C PRO A 97 8.97 -3.34 -0.76
N GLY A 98 8.95 -3.13 0.55
CA GLY A 98 10.07 -2.53 1.29
C GLY A 98 10.10 -1.00 1.30
N ILE A 99 9.04 -0.35 0.83
CA ILE A 99 8.94 1.11 0.79
C ILE A 99 8.31 1.68 2.06
N THR A 100 8.73 2.90 2.41
CA THR A 100 8.09 3.73 3.43
C THR A 100 7.57 5.00 2.78
N ILE A 101 6.29 5.30 2.97
CA ILE A 101 5.69 6.59 2.64
C ILE A 101 5.70 7.42 3.93
N GLY A 102 6.31 8.60 3.88
CA GLY A 102 6.36 9.54 4.99
C GLY A 102 4.99 10.16 5.33
N ASN A 103 5.01 11.12 6.24
CA ASN A 103 3.82 11.84 6.68
C ASN A 103 3.47 12.96 5.70
N ASN A 104 2.19 13.35 5.63
CA ASN A 104 1.71 14.44 4.77
C ASN A 104 2.07 14.22 3.30
N VAL A 105 1.76 13.03 2.76
CA VAL A 105 2.11 12.66 1.40
C VAL A 105 0.87 12.54 0.52
N ILE A 106 0.97 13.04 -0.71
CA ILE A 106 -0.02 12.82 -1.76
C ILE A 106 0.62 11.94 -2.85
N VAL A 107 0.05 10.75 -3.05
CA VAL A 107 0.39 9.88 -4.19
C VAL A 107 -0.65 10.07 -5.27
N ALA A 108 -0.23 10.56 -6.44
CA ALA A 108 -1.09 10.73 -7.60
C ALA A 108 -1.66 9.38 -8.09
N ALA A 109 -2.82 9.42 -8.73
CA ALA A 109 -3.45 8.23 -9.30
C ALA A 109 -2.53 7.53 -10.32
N GLY A 110 -2.56 6.20 -10.36
CA GLY A 110 -1.78 5.36 -11.28
C GLY A 110 -0.27 5.32 -11.00
N SER A 111 0.19 5.90 -9.89
CA SER A 111 1.62 5.93 -9.56
C SER A 111 2.17 4.55 -9.17
N VAL A 112 3.41 4.26 -9.57
CA VAL A 112 4.12 3.04 -9.17
C VAL A 112 5.24 3.41 -8.20
N ILE A 113 4.99 3.21 -6.91
CA ILE A 113 5.90 3.56 -5.82
C ILE A 113 6.96 2.48 -5.68
N THR A 114 8.13 2.71 -6.28
CA THR A 114 9.28 1.79 -6.26
C THR A 114 10.34 2.15 -5.21
N LYS A 115 10.24 3.33 -4.60
CA LYS A 115 11.17 3.85 -3.59
C LYS A 115 10.40 4.56 -2.48
N SER A 116 10.99 4.62 -1.29
CA SER A 116 10.43 5.38 -0.16
C SER A 116 10.22 6.84 -0.51
N VAL A 117 9.14 7.42 0.01
CA VAL A 117 8.71 8.80 -0.25
C VAL A 117 8.93 9.63 1.01
N PRO A 118 9.66 10.77 0.93
CA PRO A 118 9.87 11.62 2.09
C PRO A 118 8.58 12.33 2.52
N ASN A 119 8.60 12.91 3.73
CA ASN A 119 7.48 13.69 4.25
C ASN A 119 7.14 14.89 3.34
N ASP A 120 5.94 15.44 3.51
CA ASP A 120 5.45 16.68 2.87
C ASP A 120 5.53 16.68 1.33
N SER A 121 5.55 15.49 0.71
CA SER A 121 5.84 15.31 -0.70
C SER A 121 4.60 14.94 -1.52
N ILE A 122 4.58 15.37 -2.78
CA ILE A 122 3.64 14.91 -3.79
C ILE A 122 4.42 14.07 -4.79
N VAL A 123 4.00 12.83 -5.01
CA VAL A 123 4.65 11.91 -5.96
C VAL A 123 3.71 11.45 -7.06
N GLY A 124 4.25 11.24 -8.25
CA GLY A 124 3.50 10.79 -9.43
C GLY A 124 4.35 10.02 -10.44
N GLY A 125 3.71 9.17 -11.23
CA GLY A 125 4.30 8.52 -12.40
C GLY A 125 4.72 7.05 -12.20
N ASN A 126 5.35 6.47 -13.23
CA ASN A 126 5.85 5.10 -13.24
C ASN A 126 7.27 5.04 -13.87
N PRO A 127 8.34 4.88 -13.07
CA PRO A 127 8.36 4.86 -11.61
C PRO A 127 7.99 6.23 -11.04
N ALA A 128 7.36 6.24 -9.86
CA ALA A 128 6.95 7.48 -9.22
C ALA A 128 8.14 8.35 -8.82
N LYS A 129 8.02 9.66 -9.06
CA LYS A 129 9.00 10.68 -8.68
C LYS A 129 8.30 11.78 -7.89
N VAL A 130 9.06 12.52 -7.09
CA VAL A 130 8.56 13.75 -6.46
C VAL A 130 8.26 14.77 -7.55
N ILE A 131 7.03 15.29 -7.54
CA ILE A 131 6.51 16.27 -8.51
C ILE A 131 6.10 17.59 -7.85
N GLY A 132 6.19 17.67 -6.53
CA GLY A 132 5.89 18.88 -5.77
C GLY A 132 5.88 18.63 -4.26
N SER A 133 5.53 19.66 -3.50
CA SER A 133 5.36 19.59 -2.05
C SER A 133 3.92 19.91 -1.64
N VAL A 134 3.45 19.34 -0.53
CA VAL A 134 2.09 19.60 -0.01
C VAL A 134 1.94 21.06 0.43
N LYS A 135 3.02 21.67 0.94
CA LYS A 135 3.04 23.08 1.34
C LYS A 135 2.75 24.02 0.16
N GLU A 136 3.36 23.77 -0.99
CA GLU A 136 3.12 24.58 -2.19
C GLU A 136 1.69 24.42 -2.73
N LEU A 137 1.13 23.21 -2.67
CA LEU A 137 -0.22 22.96 -3.16
C LEU A 137 -1.29 23.62 -2.28
N GLY A 138 -1.13 23.58 -0.95
CA GLY A 138 -2.09 24.17 -0.01
C GLY A 138 -2.10 25.71 0.01
N LEU A 139 -1.13 26.35 -0.64
CA LEU A 139 -1.04 27.80 -0.80
C LEU A 139 -1.66 28.30 -2.13
N ARG A 140 -2.20 27.40 -2.95
CA ARG A 140 -2.94 27.73 -4.17
C ARG A 140 -4.44 27.71 -3.89
#